data_AF-A0A1F6KM43-F1
#
_entry.id   AF-A0A1F6KM43-F1
#
_cell.length_a   1.000
_cell.length_b   1.000
_cell.length_c   1.000
_cell.angle_alpha   90.00
_cell.angle_beta   90.00
_cell.angle_gamma   90.00
#
_symmetry.space_group_name_H-M   'P 1'
#
loop_
_entity.id
_entity.type
_entity.pdbx_description
1 polymer ?
#
loop_
_entity_poly.entity_id
_entity_poly.type
_entity_poly.pdbx_seq_one_letter_code
_entity_poly.pdbx_strand_id
1 'polypeptide(L)'
;MSNLVGIDKVKSQIESKSGDLVVSFPYQENEIDKVSYTLEGKFLNIIVKPKENQLSFGEKDVIFKKSGETPAVVVAIGVKRLSELQTFFNVEGLKDTAIVNIDKPGNNEGYGDFVVIGQNSSSVSEQVADLLLTLSYPIDQDMAQNLMSGIVSATGNFQSPRTSSLAFEIAGVLLRNGARREVPRQVRLNQPRLQNQPRTRDFQGGRKDNFQNINQQTSQKQQNRGEAPPDWLAPKIYKGSTNVE
;
A
#
# COMPACT_ATOMS: atom_id res chain seq x y z
N MET A 1 4.90 -3.95 -13.37
CA MET A 1 4.69 -5.17 -12.56
C MET A 1 5.08 -4.81 -11.14
N SER A 2 4.18 -4.99 -10.18
CA SER A 2 4.44 -4.72 -8.76
C SER A 2 5.47 -5.73 -8.25
N ASN A 3 6.61 -5.26 -7.75
CA ASN A 3 7.68 -6.10 -7.19
C ASN A 3 7.36 -6.51 -5.73
N LEU A 4 6.15 -6.99 -5.47
CA LEU A 4 5.73 -7.39 -4.12
C LEU A 4 6.11 -8.85 -3.84
N VAL A 5 6.86 -9.07 -2.77
CA VAL A 5 7.25 -10.42 -2.33
C VAL A 5 6.05 -11.11 -1.67
N GLY A 6 5.80 -12.37 -2.01
CA GLY A 6 4.72 -13.16 -1.44
C GLY A 6 3.34 -12.91 -2.06
N ILE A 7 3.25 -12.16 -3.16
CA ILE A 7 1.98 -11.91 -3.86
C ILE A 7 1.34 -13.21 -4.38
N ASP A 8 2.15 -14.22 -4.68
CA ASP A 8 1.76 -15.58 -5.06
C ASP A 8 1.03 -16.34 -3.93
N LYS A 9 1.20 -15.91 -2.67
CA LYS A 9 0.52 -16.49 -1.51
C LYS A 9 -0.87 -15.87 -1.27
N VAL A 10 -1.20 -14.78 -1.95
CA VAL A 10 -2.51 -14.11 -1.78
C VAL A 10 -3.58 -14.92 -2.52
N LYS A 11 -4.62 -15.31 -1.79
CA LYS A 11 -5.78 -16.04 -2.34
C LYS A 11 -7.02 -15.18 -2.26
N SER A 12 -7.88 -15.27 -3.27
CA SER A 12 -9.19 -14.62 -3.30
C SER A 12 -10.29 -15.43 -2.61
N GLN A 13 -9.97 -16.63 -2.14
CA GLN A 13 -10.87 -17.54 -1.43
C GLN A 13 -10.11 -18.27 -0.33
N ILE A 14 -10.79 -18.57 0.77
CA ILE A 14 -10.22 -19.32 1.88
C ILE A 14 -10.42 -20.81 1.61
N GLU A 15 -9.32 -21.48 1.30
CA GLU A 15 -9.29 -22.93 1.23
C GLU A 15 -9.22 -23.49 2.64
N SER A 16 -10.30 -24.13 3.08
CA SER A 16 -10.31 -24.84 4.36
C SER A 16 -9.93 -26.30 4.14
N LYS A 17 -8.87 -26.74 4.81
CA LYS A 17 -8.38 -28.13 4.74
C LYS A 17 -9.28 -29.10 5.51
N SER A 18 -9.98 -28.59 6.52
CA SER A 18 -10.95 -29.26 7.37
C SER A 18 -12.21 -28.39 7.44
N GLY A 19 -13.37 -29.03 7.49
CA GLY A 19 -14.64 -28.32 7.49
C GLY A 19 -15.81 -29.17 7.02
N ASP A 20 -16.97 -28.91 7.62
CA ASP A 20 -18.22 -29.55 7.23
C ASP A 20 -18.68 -29.01 5.88
N LEU A 21 -19.19 -29.88 5.00
CA LEU A 21 -19.88 -29.44 3.80
C LEU A 21 -21.33 -29.09 4.17
N VAL A 22 -21.65 -27.81 4.19
CA VAL A 22 -23.00 -27.29 4.34
C VAL A 22 -23.66 -27.24 2.96
N VAL A 23 -24.76 -27.96 2.80
CA VAL A 23 -25.61 -27.93 1.61
C VAL A 23 -26.86 -27.14 1.96
N SER A 24 -27.00 -25.94 1.39
CA SER A 24 -28.12 -25.05 1.64
C SER A 24 -29.13 -25.11 0.50
N PHE A 25 -30.40 -25.36 0.86
CA PHE A 25 -31.53 -25.38 -0.07
C PHE A 25 -32.38 -24.13 0.16
N PRO A 26 -32.91 -23.49 -0.89
CA PRO A 26 -33.93 -22.46 -0.74
C PRO A 26 -35.12 -23.01 0.06
N TYR A 27 -35.70 -22.17 0.91
CA TYR A 27 -36.83 -22.56 1.74
C TYR A 27 -37.92 -21.48 1.71
N GLN A 28 -39.11 -21.87 1.29
CA GLN A 28 -40.35 -21.14 1.55
C GLN A 28 -41.21 -21.88 2.58
N GLU A 29 -41.98 -21.12 3.36
CA GLU A 29 -42.86 -21.69 4.37
C GLU A 29 -43.88 -22.64 3.71
N ASN A 30 -44.06 -23.83 4.29
CA ASN A 30 -44.91 -24.92 3.78
C ASN A 30 -44.47 -25.59 2.46
N GLU A 31 -43.31 -25.28 1.91
CA GLU A 31 -42.85 -25.89 0.65
C GLU A 31 -42.33 -27.32 0.84
N ILE A 32 -41.62 -27.58 1.94
CA ILE A 32 -40.97 -28.86 2.23
C ILE A 32 -41.81 -29.65 3.25
N ASP A 33 -42.17 -30.89 2.91
CA ASP A 33 -42.84 -31.83 3.81
C ASP A 33 -41.85 -32.61 4.66
N LYS A 34 -40.83 -33.17 4.00
CA LYS A 34 -39.86 -34.05 4.67
C LYS A 34 -38.48 -33.97 4.05
N VAL A 35 -37.46 -33.95 4.92
CA VAL A 35 -36.06 -34.18 4.55
C VAL A 35 -35.63 -35.54 5.10
N SER A 36 -34.99 -36.35 4.26
CA SER A 36 -34.45 -37.67 4.63
C SER A 36 -33.11 -37.91 3.94
N TYR A 37 -32.34 -38.89 4.39
CA TYR A 37 -31.07 -39.25 3.78
C TYR A 37 -30.93 -40.76 3.57
N THR A 38 -30.18 -41.16 2.54
CA THR A 38 -29.74 -42.54 2.32
C THR A 38 -28.24 -42.60 2.05
N LEU A 39 -27.63 -43.73 2.41
CA LEU A 39 -26.25 -44.05 2.09
C LEU A 39 -26.27 -45.16 1.03
N GLU A 40 -26.01 -44.82 -0.23
CA GLU A 40 -26.05 -45.76 -1.35
C GLU A 40 -24.72 -45.75 -2.11
N GLY A 41 -24.07 -46.92 -2.14
CA GLY A 41 -22.72 -47.05 -2.70
C GLY A 41 -21.71 -46.20 -1.95
N LYS A 42 -21.18 -45.16 -2.60
CA LYS A 42 -20.25 -44.18 -2.01
C LYS A 42 -20.86 -42.78 -1.90
N PHE A 43 -22.17 -42.65 -2.02
CA PHE A 43 -22.88 -41.37 -2.01
C PHE A 43 -23.78 -41.24 -0.78
N LEU A 44 -23.75 -40.06 -0.16
CA LEU A 44 -24.78 -39.59 0.76
C LEU A 44 -25.83 -38.85 -0.07
N ASN A 45 -27.04 -39.38 -0.15
CA ASN A 45 -28.15 -38.75 -0.85
C ASN A 45 -29.02 -38.00 0.16
N ILE A 46 -29.25 -36.71 -0.07
CA ILE A 46 -30.27 -35.94 0.66
C ILE A 46 -31.53 -35.86 -0.20
N ILE A 47 -32.63 -36.39 0.32
CA ILE A 47 -33.93 -36.45 -0.34
C ILE A 47 -34.83 -35.40 0.30
N VAL A 48 -35.10 -34.32 -0.43
CA VAL A 48 -36.03 -33.26 -0.06
C VAL A 48 -37.36 -33.52 -0.74
N LYS A 49 -38.42 -33.79 0.04
CA LYS A 49 -39.77 -34.04 -0.47
C LYS A 49 -40.62 -32.79 -0.34
N PRO A 50 -41.21 -32.28 -1.44
CA PRO A 50 -42.13 -31.17 -1.38
C PRO A 50 -43.46 -31.58 -0.72
N LYS A 51 -44.16 -30.60 -0.14
CA LYS A 51 -45.52 -30.76 0.41
C LYS A 51 -46.57 -30.77 -0.69
N GLU A 52 -46.35 -30.00 -1.74
CA GLU A 52 -47.09 -30.08 -3.01
C GLU A 52 -46.28 -30.88 -4.04
N ASN A 53 -46.78 -31.03 -5.27
CA ASN A 53 -46.12 -31.87 -6.28
C ASN A 53 -44.79 -31.29 -6.82
N GLN A 54 -44.35 -30.10 -6.39
CA GLN A 54 -43.18 -29.44 -6.97
C GLN A 54 -42.39 -28.60 -5.96
N LEU A 55 -41.05 -28.66 -6.07
CA LEU A 55 -40.13 -27.72 -5.41
C LEU A 55 -39.94 -26.51 -6.34
N SER A 56 -39.84 -25.31 -5.76
CA SER A 56 -39.62 -24.06 -6.49
C SER A 56 -38.17 -23.87 -6.96
N PHE A 57 -37.24 -24.70 -6.48
CA PHE A 57 -35.81 -24.61 -6.76
C PHE A 57 -35.27 -25.80 -7.55
N GLY A 58 -34.23 -25.55 -8.35
CA GLY A 58 -33.49 -26.57 -9.08
C GLY A 58 -32.07 -26.76 -8.56
N GLU A 59 -31.30 -27.62 -9.24
CA GLU A 59 -29.90 -27.93 -8.89
C GLU A 59 -29.03 -26.68 -8.73
N LYS A 60 -29.17 -25.72 -9.64
CA LYS A 60 -28.41 -24.47 -9.66
C LYS A 60 -28.66 -23.55 -8.45
N ASP A 61 -29.77 -23.77 -7.75
CA ASP A 61 -30.19 -22.95 -6.61
C ASP A 61 -29.71 -23.56 -5.28
N VAL A 62 -29.14 -24.78 -5.32
CA VAL A 62 -28.52 -25.42 -4.16
C VAL A 62 -27.11 -24.88 -3.97
N ILE A 63 -26.86 -24.35 -2.78
CA ILE A 63 -25.59 -23.70 -2.46
C ILE A 63 -24.74 -24.65 -1.62
N PHE A 64 -23.56 -24.98 -2.12
CA PHE A 64 -22.57 -25.77 -1.40
C PHE A 64 -21.54 -24.84 -0.76
N LYS A 65 -21.48 -24.85 0.57
CA LYS A 65 -20.48 -24.11 1.35
C LYS A 65 -19.68 -25.11 2.16
N LYS A 66 -18.37 -25.15 2.00
CA LYS A 66 -17.53 -25.76 3.04
C LYS A 66 -17.46 -24.77 4.19
N SER A 67 -18.01 -25.14 5.34
CA SER A 67 -17.77 -24.43 6.59
C SER A 67 -16.32 -24.66 6.94
N GLY A 68 -15.47 -23.70 6.61
CA GLY A 68 -14.09 -23.74 7.06
C GLY A 68 -13.99 -23.76 8.57
N GLU A 69 -12.88 -24.27 9.10
CA GLU A 69 -12.45 -23.88 10.45
C GLU A 69 -12.45 -22.35 10.52
N THR A 70 -13.22 -21.83 11.47
CA THR A 70 -13.23 -20.40 11.76
C THR A 70 -11.87 -20.08 12.38
N PRO A 71 -11.13 -19.11 11.81
CA PRO A 71 -9.84 -18.76 12.37
C PRO A 71 -10.03 -18.22 13.79
N ALA A 72 -9.10 -18.52 14.69
CA ALA A 72 -9.11 -17.93 16.03
C ALA A 72 -8.90 -16.40 15.98
N VAL A 73 -8.17 -15.91 14.97
CA VAL A 73 -7.88 -14.48 14.76
C VAL A 73 -8.01 -14.11 13.30
N VAL A 74 -8.68 -13.00 13.01
CA VAL A 74 -8.68 -12.34 11.69
C VAL A 74 -8.03 -10.97 11.83
N VAL A 75 -6.97 -10.73 11.04
CA VAL A 75 -6.34 -9.42 10.93
C VAL A 75 -6.78 -8.79 9.61
N ALA A 76 -7.75 -7.88 9.69
CA ALA A 76 -8.30 -7.15 8.56
C ALA A 76 -7.47 -5.88 8.29
N ILE A 77 -6.77 -5.83 7.17
CA ILE A 77 -5.87 -4.72 6.81
C ILE A 77 -6.48 -3.93 5.64
N GLY A 78 -6.83 -2.66 5.87
CA GLY A 78 -7.40 -1.77 4.85
C GLY A 78 -8.84 -2.09 4.43
N VAL A 79 -9.56 -2.86 5.25
CA VAL A 79 -10.96 -3.25 5.02
C VAL A 79 -11.86 -2.30 5.80
N LYS A 80 -12.81 -1.62 5.14
CA LYS A 80 -13.53 -0.49 5.73
C LYS A 80 -14.72 -0.91 6.58
N ARG A 81 -15.35 -2.03 6.24
CA ARG A 81 -16.56 -2.53 6.90
C ARG A 81 -16.46 -4.03 7.16
N LEU A 82 -17.05 -4.48 8.27
CA LEU A 82 -17.11 -5.91 8.59
C LEU A 82 -17.81 -6.73 7.49
N SER A 83 -18.81 -6.13 6.83
CA SER A 83 -19.56 -6.79 5.75
C SER A 83 -18.69 -7.15 4.54
N GLU A 84 -17.56 -6.48 4.31
CA GLU A 84 -16.64 -6.82 3.21
C GLU A 84 -15.97 -8.19 3.43
N LEU A 85 -15.86 -8.66 4.69
CA LEU A 85 -15.35 -9.98 5.03
C LEU A 85 -16.29 -11.12 4.64
N GLN A 86 -17.57 -10.84 4.32
CA GLN A 86 -18.56 -11.84 3.89
C GLN A 86 -18.14 -12.60 2.62
N THR A 87 -17.26 -12.00 1.83
CA THR A 87 -16.64 -12.63 0.65
C THR A 87 -15.81 -13.86 1.02
N PHE A 88 -15.25 -13.88 2.23
CA PHE A 88 -14.29 -14.89 2.69
C PHE A 88 -14.84 -15.76 3.82
N PHE A 89 -15.68 -15.21 4.68
CA PHE A 89 -16.20 -15.86 5.88
C PHE A 89 -17.72 -15.69 5.99
N ASN A 90 -18.38 -16.65 6.63
CA ASN A 90 -19.70 -16.35 7.21
C ASN A 90 -19.49 -15.48 8.44
N VAL A 91 -19.92 -14.21 8.41
CA VAL A 91 -19.74 -13.27 9.53
C VAL A 91 -20.41 -13.77 10.81
N GLU A 92 -21.54 -14.50 10.71
CA GLU A 92 -22.16 -15.13 11.89
C GLU A 92 -21.30 -16.24 12.51
N GLY A 93 -20.42 -16.85 11.71
CA GLY A 93 -19.46 -17.86 12.16
C GLY A 93 -18.22 -17.26 12.82
N LEU A 94 -18.01 -15.94 12.73
CA LEU A 94 -16.86 -15.26 13.35
C LEU A 94 -17.11 -14.84 14.80
N LYS A 95 -18.19 -15.31 15.45
CA LYS A 95 -18.56 -14.91 16.83
C LYS A 95 -17.45 -15.17 17.86
N ASP A 96 -16.71 -16.26 17.70
CA ASP A 96 -15.60 -16.65 18.57
C ASP A 96 -14.23 -16.30 17.98
N THR A 97 -14.20 -15.55 16.87
CA THR A 97 -12.98 -15.10 16.21
C THR A 97 -12.60 -13.71 16.73
N ALA A 98 -11.38 -13.55 17.22
CA ALA A 98 -10.86 -12.22 17.53
C ALA A 98 -10.56 -11.45 16.23
N ILE A 99 -11.16 -10.27 16.06
CA ILE A 99 -11.01 -9.44 14.86
C ILE A 99 -10.17 -8.21 15.19
N VAL A 100 -9.06 -8.07 14.46
CA VAL A 100 -8.20 -6.88 14.49
C VAL A 100 -8.41 -6.09 13.21
N ASN A 101 -8.90 -4.86 13.31
CA ASN A 101 -9.09 -3.94 12.19
C ASN A 101 -7.95 -2.90 12.16
N ILE A 102 -7.14 -2.94 11.10
CA ILE A 102 -6.02 -2.03 10.88
C ILE A 102 -6.28 -1.23 9.61
N ASP A 103 -6.43 0.07 9.75
CA ASP A 103 -6.65 0.97 8.61
C ASP A 103 -6.19 2.39 8.95
N LYS A 104 -6.48 3.32 8.05
CA LYS A 104 -6.31 4.76 8.21
C LYS A 104 -7.67 5.48 8.12
N PRO A 105 -7.75 6.76 8.50
CA PRO A 105 -8.97 7.55 8.39
C PRO A 105 -9.54 7.62 6.96
N GLY A 106 -10.86 7.78 6.92
CA GLY A 106 -11.68 7.76 5.72
C GLY A 106 -13.06 7.22 6.06
N ASN A 107 -13.55 6.28 5.25
CA ASN A 107 -14.87 5.66 5.42
C ASN A 107 -14.81 4.33 6.20
N ASN A 108 -13.77 4.09 7.00
CA ASN A 108 -13.69 2.91 7.85
C ASN A 108 -14.66 3.08 9.04
N GLU A 109 -15.43 2.04 9.36
CA GLU A 109 -16.47 2.07 10.39
C GLU A 109 -15.96 1.74 11.79
N GLY A 110 -14.72 1.27 11.94
CA GLY A 110 -14.13 0.91 13.23
C GLY A 110 -14.82 -0.30 13.87
N TYR A 111 -14.62 -1.49 13.29
CA TYR A 111 -15.21 -2.75 13.75
C TYR A 111 -14.17 -3.74 14.29
N GLY A 112 -14.63 -4.79 14.97
CA GLY A 112 -13.79 -5.83 15.56
C GLY A 112 -13.45 -5.57 17.03
N ASP A 113 -12.73 -6.49 17.65
CA ASP A 113 -12.32 -6.43 19.06
C ASP A 113 -11.19 -5.43 19.28
N PHE A 114 -10.27 -5.34 18.31
CA PHE A 114 -9.14 -4.43 18.35
C PHE A 114 -9.15 -3.53 17.12
N VAL A 115 -9.26 -2.22 17.35
CA VAL A 115 -9.39 -1.21 16.29
C VAL A 115 -8.15 -0.31 16.30
N VAL A 116 -7.33 -0.42 15.24
CA VAL A 116 -6.09 0.34 15.05
C VAL A 116 -6.24 1.24 13.83
N ILE A 117 -6.82 2.43 14.04
CA ILE A 117 -7.01 3.43 12.99
C ILE A 117 -6.01 4.56 13.17
N GLY A 118 -5.06 4.66 12.24
CA GLY A 118 -3.99 5.64 12.28
C GLY A 118 -4.44 7.06 11.96
N GLN A 119 -4.91 7.83 12.94
CA GLN A 119 -5.58 9.12 12.73
C GLN A 119 -4.80 10.14 11.86
N ASN A 120 -3.47 10.10 11.90
CA ASN A 120 -2.62 10.99 11.10
C ASN A 120 -1.82 10.23 10.03
N SER A 121 -2.19 8.99 9.76
CA SER A 121 -1.44 8.10 8.89
C SER A 121 -1.68 8.38 7.41
N SER A 122 -0.60 8.42 6.65
CA SER A 122 -0.64 8.61 5.20
C SER A 122 -0.88 7.30 4.43
N SER A 123 -0.67 6.15 5.08
CA SER A 123 -0.77 4.84 4.45
C SER A 123 -1.09 3.73 5.46
N VAL A 124 -1.80 2.68 5.05
CA VAL A 124 -1.97 1.50 5.93
C VAL A 124 -0.63 0.81 6.18
N SER A 125 0.32 0.90 5.23
CA SER A 125 1.65 0.31 5.35
C SER A 125 2.49 0.91 6.48
N GLU A 126 2.44 2.23 6.72
CA GLU A 126 3.15 2.79 7.87
C GLU A 126 2.50 2.38 9.21
N GLN A 127 1.18 2.20 9.25
CA GLN A 127 0.50 1.67 10.46
C GLN A 127 0.89 0.23 10.75
N VAL A 128 0.94 -0.61 9.72
CA VAL A 128 1.37 -2.01 9.87
C VAL A 128 2.84 -2.05 10.33
N ALA A 129 3.71 -1.22 9.76
CA ALA A 129 5.10 -1.16 10.18
C ALA A 129 5.24 -0.68 11.64
N ASP A 130 4.53 0.38 12.03
CA ASP A 130 4.52 0.90 13.40
C ASP A 130 4.02 -0.14 14.41
N LEU A 131 2.96 -0.89 14.06
CA LEU A 131 2.46 -1.99 14.88
C LEU A 131 3.51 -3.10 15.04
N LEU A 132 4.16 -3.52 13.94
CA LEU A 132 5.21 -4.55 14.00
C LEU A 132 6.36 -4.12 14.90
N LEU A 133 6.80 -2.85 14.83
CA LEU A 133 7.84 -2.31 15.69
C LEU A 133 7.40 -2.25 17.16
N THR A 134 6.17 -1.82 17.43
CA THR A 134 5.58 -1.78 18.78
C THR A 134 5.53 -3.17 19.40
N LEU A 135 5.23 -4.20 18.60
CA LEU A 135 5.24 -5.60 19.03
C LEU A 135 6.64 -6.21 19.09
N SER A 136 7.70 -5.44 18.81
CA SER A 136 9.07 -5.93 18.67
C SER A 136 9.22 -7.09 17.68
N TYR A 137 8.36 -7.12 16.64
CA TYR A 137 8.41 -8.12 15.60
C TYR A 137 9.54 -7.78 14.60
N PRO A 138 10.44 -8.72 14.27
CA PRO A 138 11.52 -8.48 13.34
C PRO A 138 10.99 -8.21 11.93
N ILE A 139 11.42 -7.11 11.33
CA ILE A 139 11.09 -6.78 9.94
C ILE A 139 12.30 -7.13 9.07
N ASP A 140 12.17 -8.19 8.28
CA ASP A 140 13.20 -8.58 7.31
C ASP A 140 13.22 -7.69 6.06
N GLN A 141 14.16 -7.94 5.16
CA GLN A 141 14.35 -7.14 3.95
C GLN A 141 13.14 -7.17 3.00
N ASP A 142 12.47 -8.31 2.86
CA ASP A 142 11.35 -8.48 1.94
C ASP A 142 10.10 -7.79 2.47
N MET A 143 9.84 -7.95 3.78
CA MET A 143 8.82 -7.18 4.50
C MET A 143 9.10 -5.68 4.40
N ALA A 144 10.35 -5.28 4.62
CA ALA A 144 10.74 -3.88 4.57
C ALA A 144 10.51 -3.28 3.17
N GLN A 145 10.84 -4.02 2.12
CA GLN A 145 10.60 -3.59 0.74
C GLN A 145 9.11 -3.48 0.41
N ASN A 146 8.29 -4.45 0.83
CA ASN A 146 6.83 -4.42 0.63
C ASN A 146 6.19 -3.21 1.32
N LEU A 147 6.53 -2.97 2.60
CA LEU A 147 6.02 -1.85 3.38
C LEU A 147 6.47 -0.51 2.78
N MET A 148 7.73 -0.40 2.37
CA MET A 148 8.28 0.80 1.72
C MET A 148 7.52 1.09 0.41
N SER A 149 7.28 0.07 -0.41
CA SER A 149 6.51 0.21 -1.66
C SER A 149 5.10 0.74 -1.40
N GLY A 150 4.42 0.25 -0.36
CA GLY A 150 3.09 0.73 0.01
C GLY A 150 3.09 2.20 0.47
N ILE A 151 4.06 2.60 1.31
CA ILE A 151 4.22 3.99 1.76
C ILE A 151 4.51 4.91 0.56
N VAL A 152 5.47 4.55 -0.29
CA VAL A 152 5.83 5.31 -1.50
C VAL A 152 4.62 5.46 -2.42
N SER A 153 3.85 4.39 -2.64
CA SER A 153 2.65 4.43 -3.47
C SER A 153 1.60 5.37 -2.90
N ALA A 154 1.29 5.27 -1.61
CA ALA A 154 0.24 6.06 -0.96
C ALA A 154 0.57 7.55 -0.86
N THR A 155 1.87 7.89 -0.77
CA THR A 155 2.37 9.26 -0.59
C THR A 155 2.82 9.92 -1.89
N GLY A 156 2.80 9.21 -3.02
CA GLY A 156 3.38 9.70 -4.28
C GLY A 156 4.87 9.95 -4.13
N ASN A 157 5.61 8.98 -3.58
CA ASN A 157 7.03 9.09 -3.24
C ASN A 157 7.32 10.28 -2.31
N PHE A 158 6.55 10.38 -1.21
CA PHE A 158 6.65 11.42 -0.18
C PHE A 158 6.41 12.85 -0.67
N GLN A 159 5.81 13.03 -1.85
CA GLN A 159 5.50 14.36 -2.42
C GLN A 159 4.14 14.88 -1.96
N SER A 160 3.25 14.00 -1.50
CA SER A 160 1.94 14.40 -1.01
C SER A 160 2.08 15.33 0.20
N PRO A 161 1.37 16.47 0.25
CA PRO A 161 1.35 17.34 1.43
C PRO A 161 0.67 16.70 2.64
N ARG A 162 -0.03 15.56 2.44
CA ARG A 162 -0.63 14.75 3.51
C ARG A 162 0.28 13.61 3.98
N THR A 163 1.55 13.58 3.54
CA THR A 163 2.52 12.61 4.03
C THR A 163 2.76 12.87 5.52
N SER A 164 2.61 11.85 6.34
CA SER A 164 2.72 11.96 7.81
C SER A 164 4.19 12.00 8.24
N SER A 165 4.46 12.47 9.46
CA SER A 165 5.80 12.33 10.07
C SER A 165 6.18 10.86 10.26
N LEU A 166 5.20 10.03 10.68
CA LEU A 166 5.37 8.59 10.86
C LEU A 166 5.86 7.91 9.57
N ALA A 167 5.36 8.31 8.40
CA ALA A 167 5.80 7.77 7.12
C ALA A 167 7.32 7.95 6.92
N PHE A 168 7.88 9.10 7.30
CA PHE A 168 9.32 9.36 7.20
C PHE A 168 10.13 8.58 8.23
N GLU A 169 9.64 8.48 9.47
CA GLU A 169 10.27 7.70 10.53
C GLU A 169 10.35 6.22 10.16
N ILE A 170 9.21 5.65 9.75
CA ILE A 170 9.12 4.27 9.27
C ILE A 170 9.99 4.08 8.04
N ALA A 171 9.97 4.97 7.06
CA ALA A 171 10.84 4.86 5.89
C ALA A 171 12.32 4.75 6.28
N GLY A 172 12.77 5.53 7.28
CA GLY A 172 14.13 5.42 7.83
C GLY A 172 14.42 4.03 8.42
N VAL A 173 13.48 3.45 9.16
CA VAL A 173 13.58 2.08 9.71
C VAL A 173 13.66 1.05 8.58
N LEU A 174 12.76 1.13 7.61
CA LEU A 174 12.69 0.15 6.51
C LEU A 174 13.96 0.20 5.63
N LEU A 175 14.53 1.39 5.40
CA LEU A 175 15.82 1.53 4.70
C LEU A 175 16.96 0.85 5.47
N ARG A 176 17.01 1.00 6.80
CA ARG A 176 17.98 0.29 7.64
C ARG A 176 17.81 -1.23 7.54
N ASN A 177 16.56 -1.70 7.43
CA ASN A 177 16.23 -3.12 7.25
C ASN A 177 16.38 -3.61 5.79
N GLY A 178 17.01 -2.84 4.91
CA GLY A 178 17.37 -3.32 3.58
C GLY A 178 16.41 -2.92 2.46
N ALA A 179 15.32 -2.20 2.75
CA ALA A 179 14.48 -1.64 1.69
C ALA A 179 15.30 -0.69 0.80
N ARG A 180 14.89 -0.56 -0.46
CA ARG A 180 15.49 0.33 -1.45
C ARG A 180 14.41 1.21 -2.05
N ARG A 181 14.77 2.48 -2.27
CA ARG A 181 13.95 3.39 -3.05
C ARG A 181 14.10 3.04 -4.52
N GLU A 182 13.01 2.72 -5.18
CA GLU A 182 13.00 2.63 -6.64
C GLU A 182 13.14 4.04 -7.20
N VAL A 183 14.25 4.32 -7.86
CA VAL A 183 14.42 5.55 -8.62
C VAL A 183 13.67 5.35 -9.93
N PRO A 184 12.70 6.20 -10.29
CA PRO A 184 12.07 6.13 -11.60
C PRO A 184 13.20 6.14 -12.64
N ARG A 185 13.31 5.05 -13.40
CA ARG A 185 14.32 4.95 -14.46
C ARG A 185 14.02 6.11 -15.39
N GLN A 186 14.85 7.16 -15.38
CA GLN A 186 14.70 8.24 -16.34
C GLN A 186 14.80 7.56 -17.70
N VAL A 187 13.68 7.50 -18.42
CA VAL A 187 13.69 7.14 -19.82
C VAL A 187 14.56 8.22 -20.44
N ARG A 188 15.81 7.88 -20.76
CA ARG A 188 16.63 8.71 -21.62
C ARG A 188 15.87 8.73 -22.94
N LEU A 189 15.02 9.75 -23.13
CA LEU A 189 14.54 10.10 -24.45
C LEU A 189 15.80 10.20 -25.29
N ASN A 190 15.94 9.31 -26.27
CA ASN A 190 16.98 9.39 -27.27
C ASN A 190 16.84 10.77 -27.91
N GLN A 191 17.60 11.76 -27.43
CA GLN A 191 17.78 13.00 -28.15
C GLN A 191 18.43 12.59 -29.47
N PRO A 192 17.82 12.90 -30.63
CA PRO A 192 18.44 12.59 -31.90
C PRO A 192 19.81 13.26 -31.91
N ARG A 193 20.87 12.46 -32.06
CA ARG A 193 22.21 12.98 -32.31
C ARG A 193 22.10 13.82 -33.58
N LEU A 194 22.25 15.13 -33.47
CA LEU A 194 22.44 15.99 -34.64
C LEU A 194 23.65 15.45 -35.39
N GLN A 195 23.37 14.81 -36.53
CA GLN A 195 24.37 14.26 -37.40
C GLN A 195 25.18 15.42 -37.95
N ASN A 196 26.48 15.45 -37.63
CA ASN A 196 27.43 16.40 -38.18
C ASN A 196 27.35 16.36 -39.71
N GLN A 197 26.87 17.45 -40.32
CA GLN A 197 27.04 17.67 -41.74
C GLN A 197 28.52 18.00 -42.03
N PRO A 198 29.12 17.43 -43.09
CA PRO A 198 30.50 17.74 -43.45
C PRO A 198 30.61 19.19 -43.91
N ARG A 199 31.52 19.95 -43.28
CA ARG A 199 31.93 21.27 -43.74
C ARG A 199 32.76 21.11 -45.02
N THR A 200 32.20 21.45 -46.17
CA THR A 200 33.00 21.86 -47.33
C THR A 200 33.31 23.35 -47.19
N ARG A 201 34.62 23.65 -47.14
CA ARG A 201 35.18 25.01 -47.14
C ARG A 201 34.95 25.64 -48.51
N ASP A 202 34.75 26.96 -48.51
CA ASP A 202 35.59 27.87 -49.31
C ASP A 202 35.63 29.23 -48.63
N PHE A 203 36.77 29.53 -48.01
CA PHE A 203 37.13 30.84 -47.50
C PHE A 203 38.37 31.28 -48.27
N GLN A 204 38.19 32.13 -49.29
CA GLN A 204 39.24 33.02 -49.77
C GLN A 204 39.03 34.39 -49.11
N GLY A 205 40.09 34.93 -48.52
CA GLY A 205 40.19 36.36 -48.23
C GLY A 205 40.43 36.74 -46.78
N GLY A 206 41.68 36.63 -46.33
CA GLY A 206 42.39 37.67 -45.58
C GLY A 206 41.89 38.09 -44.20
N ARG A 207 42.61 37.63 -43.16
CA ARG A 207 43.56 38.46 -42.40
C ARG A 207 44.35 37.57 -41.44
N LYS A 208 45.67 37.65 -41.54
CA LYS A 208 46.59 37.16 -40.52
C LYS A 208 46.42 38.06 -39.29
N ASP A 209 46.36 37.48 -38.10
CA ASP A 209 47.38 37.83 -37.10
C ASP A 209 47.52 36.74 -36.04
N ASN A 210 48.79 36.54 -35.71
CA ASN A 210 49.34 35.49 -34.87
C ASN A 210 48.91 35.63 -33.42
N PHE A 211 48.56 34.50 -32.82
CA PHE A 211 48.69 34.28 -31.40
C PHE A 211 50.18 34.26 -31.03
N GLN A 212 50.58 35.12 -30.10
CA GLN A 212 51.56 34.75 -29.09
C GLN A 212 51.45 35.64 -27.85
N ASN A 213 51.55 34.95 -26.71
CA ASN A 213 51.83 35.42 -25.35
C ASN A 213 50.67 35.82 -24.44
N ILE A 214 50.22 34.77 -23.75
CA ILE A 214 49.93 34.65 -22.32
C ILE A 214 50.69 35.68 -21.45
N ASN A 215 50.00 36.14 -20.39
CA ASN A 215 50.42 37.03 -19.31
C ASN A 215 50.47 38.53 -19.63
N GLN A 216 49.31 39.17 -19.44
CA GLN A 216 49.05 40.16 -18.39
C GLN A 216 47.57 40.61 -18.51
N GLN A 217 46.97 41.05 -17.40
CA GLN A 217 45.65 41.69 -17.30
C GLN A 217 44.42 40.79 -17.03
N THR A 218 44.45 40.03 -15.93
CA THR A 218 43.29 40.05 -15.02
C THR A 218 43.47 41.17 -14.02
N SER A 219 43.16 42.39 -14.46
CA SER A 219 42.92 43.53 -13.60
C SER A 219 41.88 44.40 -14.30
N GLN A 220 40.82 44.71 -13.56
CA GLN A 220 39.75 45.68 -13.88
C GLN A 220 38.57 45.19 -14.72
N LYS A 221 37.66 44.45 -14.06
CA LYS A 221 36.25 44.89 -13.85
C LYS A 221 35.51 43.90 -12.94
N GLN A 222 35.88 43.88 -11.67
CA GLN A 222 34.94 43.63 -10.57
C GLN A 222 34.42 45.00 -10.15
N GLN A 223 33.11 45.23 -10.25
CA GLN A 223 32.42 46.20 -9.40
C GLN A 223 30.92 45.95 -9.43
N ASN A 224 30.34 46.05 -8.23
CA ASN A 224 28.94 45.87 -7.84
C ASN A 224 28.40 44.43 -7.69
N ARG A 225 28.92 43.72 -6.68
CA ARG A 225 28.05 43.02 -5.73
C ARG A 225 28.30 43.61 -4.35
N GLY A 226 27.29 44.25 -3.77
CA GLY A 226 27.34 44.78 -2.42
C GLY A 226 27.58 43.65 -1.41
N GLU A 227 28.48 43.90 -0.48
CA GLU A 227 28.82 42.98 0.60
C GLU A 227 27.63 42.77 1.54
N ALA A 228 27.51 41.55 2.09
CA ALA A 228 26.51 41.26 3.11
C ALA A 228 26.79 42.11 4.37
N PRO A 229 25.76 42.65 5.05
CA PRO A 229 25.95 43.46 6.24
C PRO A 229 26.74 42.71 7.32
N PRO A 230 27.64 43.39 8.07
CA PRO A 230 28.56 42.76 9.03
C PRO A 230 27.90 41.98 10.18
N ASP A 231 26.60 42.19 10.41
CA ASP A 231 25.89 41.70 11.59
C ASP A 231 25.15 40.37 11.35
N TRP A 232 25.42 39.70 10.23
CA TRP A 232 24.79 38.43 9.86
C TRP A 232 25.30 37.23 10.69
N LEU A 233 26.47 37.37 11.33
CA LEU A 233 27.14 36.30 12.08
C LEU A 233 27.10 36.48 13.60
N ALA A 234 26.47 37.54 14.11
CA ALA A 234 26.36 37.78 15.54
C ALA A 234 25.18 36.99 16.17
N PRO A 235 25.35 36.35 17.34
CA PRO A 235 24.27 35.67 18.03
C PRO A 235 23.22 36.67 18.54
N LYS A 236 21.95 36.48 18.16
CA LYS A 236 20.83 37.31 18.61
C LYS A 236 20.51 37.03 20.07
N ILE A 237 20.85 37.96 20.97
CA ILE A 237 20.41 37.92 22.37
C ILE A 237 18.98 38.46 22.44
N TYR A 238 18.03 37.60 22.82
CA TYR A 238 16.63 37.98 23.04
C TYR A 238 16.51 38.68 24.40
N LYS A 239 16.20 39.98 24.42
CA LYS A 239 15.75 40.66 25.65
C LYS A 239 14.23 40.58 25.71
N GLY A 240 13.71 39.85 26.70
CA GLY A 240 12.28 39.78 26.97
C GLY A 240 11.74 41.13 27.43
N SER A 241 10.67 41.60 26.80
CA SER A 241 9.93 42.77 27.24
C SER A 241 9.00 42.37 28.38
N THR A 242 9.39 42.65 29.62
CA THR A 242 8.44 42.88 30.72
C THR A 242 7.72 44.20 30.42
N ASN A 243 6.40 44.14 30.23
CA ASN A 243 5.54 45.29 30.50
C ASN A 243 4.76 44.98 31.78
N VAL A 244 5.08 45.80 32.78
CA VAL A 244 4.34 46.02 34.02
C VAL A 244 3.38 47.17 33.74
N GLU A 245 2.20 47.08 34.37
CA GLU A 245 1.01 47.96 34.35
C GLU A 245 0.00 47.76 33.22
#